data_AF-A0A969HB04-F1
#
_entry.id   AF-A0A969HB04-F1
#
_cell.length_a   1.000
_cell.length_b   1.000
_cell.length_c   1.000
_cell.angle_alpha   90.00
_cell.angle_beta   90.00
_cell.angle_gamma   90.00
#
_symmetry.space_group_name_H-M   'P 1'
#
loop_
_entity.id
_entity.type
_entity.pdbx_description
1 polymer ?
#
loop_
_entity_poly.entity_id
_entity_poly.type
_entity_poly.pdbx_seq_one_letter_code
_entity_poly.pdbx_strand_id
1 'polypeptide(L)'
;MSQKPWQILLQSALETEVYEINCMECFDLLDQYAEFIVEGGDPREIMPAVRQHLDQCTCCTHEFEALMVMVQEAAKSQASAVE
;
A
#
# COMPACT_ATOMS: atom_id res chain seq x y z
N MET A 1 -12.68 -7.11 -32.55
CA MET A 1 -11.60 -6.26 -33.10
C MET A 1 -10.31 -6.66 -32.40
N SER A 2 -9.39 -7.34 -33.09
CA SER A 2 -8.14 -7.80 -32.48
C SER A 2 -7.22 -6.62 -32.21
N GLN A 3 -6.94 -6.34 -30.93
CA GLN A 3 -5.97 -5.32 -30.56
C GLN A 3 -4.62 -5.62 -31.22
N LYS A 4 -4.01 -4.59 -31.79
CA LYS A 4 -2.68 -4.67 -32.37
C LYS A 4 -1.64 -4.70 -31.25
N PRO A 5 -0.53 -5.43 -31.39
CA PRO A 5 0.48 -5.55 -30.33
C PRO A 5 1.06 -4.20 -29.88
N TRP A 6 1.11 -3.20 -30.76
CA TRP A 6 1.55 -1.85 -30.39
C TRP A 6 0.57 -1.12 -29.47
N GLN A 7 -0.74 -1.43 -29.52
CA GLN A 7 -1.74 -0.82 -28.63
C GLN A 7 -1.53 -1.28 -27.19
N ILE A 8 -1.14 -2.54 -27.00
CA ILE A 8 -0.80 -3.10 -25.69
C ILE A 8 0.42 -2.38 -25.11
N LEU A 9 1.48 -2.22 -25.93
CA LEU A 9 2.69 -1.51 -25.50
C LEU A 9 2.42 -0.04 -25.15
N LEU A 10 1.56 0.63 -25.92
CA LEU A 10 1.16 2.01 -25.67
C LEU A 10 0.33 2.14 -24.40
N GLN A 11 -0.59 1.20 -24.15
CA GLN A 11 -1.41 1.16 -22.93
C GLN A 11 -0.52 1.02 -21.69
N SER A 12 0.43 0.07 -21.69
CA SER A 12 1.37 -0.11 -20.58
C SER A 12 2.31 1.08 -20.37
N ALA A 13 2.69 1.78 -21.44
CA ALA A 13 3.50 2.99 -21.34
C ALA A 13 2.72 4.21 -20.82
N LEU A 14 1.39 4.19 -20.90
CA LEU A 14 0.52 5.24 -20.34
C LEU A 14 0.09 4.93 -18.90
N GLU A 15 0.21 3.68 -18.47
CA GLU A 15 0.00 3.21 -17.10
C GLU A 15 1.22 3.44 -16.18
N THR A 16 2.29 4.07 -16.70
CA THR A 16 3.41 4.50 -15.85
C THR A 16 2.98 5.67 -14.98
N GLU A 17 2.78 5.42 -13.70
CA GLU A 17 2.58 6.45 -12.69
C GLU A 17 3.85 7.29 -12.55
N VAL A 18 3.70 8.62 -12.60
CA VAL A 18 4.82 9.59 -12.63
C VAL A 18 5.51 9.71 -11.26
N TYR A 19 4.88 9.20 -10.20
CA TYR A 19 5.33 9.38 -8.82
C TYR A 19 5.49 8.03 -8.12
N GLU A 20 6.64 7.40 -8.32
CA GLU A 20 7.07 6.25 -7.53
C GLU A 20 7.88 6.74 -6.33
N ILE A 21 7.44 6.35 -5.13
CA ILE A 21 8.23 6.52 -3.92
C ILE A 21 9.27 5.40 -3.82
N ASN A 22 10.42 5.71 -3.24
CA ASN A 22 11.44 4.70 -2.94
C ASN A 22 11.13 3.95 -1.63
N CYS A 23 11.90 2.90 -1.32
CA CYS A 23 11.66 2.10 -0.12
C CYS A 23 11.71 2.94 1.17
N MET A 24 12.66 3.86 1.30
CA MET A 24 12.81 4.71 2.49
C MET A 24 11.61 5.64 2.69
N GLU A 25 11.15 6.28 1.62
CA GLU A 25 9.91 7.07 1.65
C GLU A 25 8.68 6.22 1.97
N CYS A 26 8.63 4.97 1.48
CA CYS A 26 7.57 4.03 1.84
C CYS A 26 7.60 3.75 3.35
N PHE A 27 8.76 3.43 3.92
CA PHE A 27 8.90 3.15 5.35
C PHE A 27 8.42 4.29 6.24
N ASP A 28 8.77 5.53 5.90
CA ASP A 28 8.38 6.72 6.66
C ASP A 28 6.86 6.96 6.65
N LEU A 29 6.13 6.27 5.77
CA LEU A 29 4.68 6.38 5.60
C LEU A 29 3.92 5.11 6.03
N LEU A 30 4.61 4.01 6.34
CA LEU A 30 4.00 2.70 6.60
C LEU A 30 3.15 2.67 7.88
N ASP A 31 3.56 3.43 8.90
CA ASP A 31 2.86 3.55 10.17
C ASP A 31 1.48 4.20 9.98
N GLN A 32 1.45 5.38 9.35
CA GLN A 32 0.23 6.11 9.02
C GLN A 32 -0.67 5.27 8.10
N TYR A 33 -0.08 4.63 7.09
CA TYR A 33 -0.81 3.75 6.18
C TYR A 33 -1.48 2.57 6.92
N ALA A 34 -0.80 1.96 7.90
CA ALA A 34 -1.35 0.87 8.70
C ALA A 34 -2.47 1.34 9.65
N GLU A 35 -2.33 2.51 10.27
CA GLU A 35 -3.35 3.12 11.12
C GLU A 35 -4.65 3.37 10.34
N PHE A 36 -4.56 3.98 9.15
CA PHE A 36 -5.73 4.21 8.29
C PHE A 36 -6.48 2.92 7.93
N ILE A 37 -5.76 1.81 7.72
CA ILE A 37 -6.38 0.50 7.44
C ILE A 37 -7.19 0.01 8.65
N VAL A 38 -6.63 0.14 9.85
CA VAL A 38 -7.26 -0.33 11.07
C VAL A 38 -8.47 0.52 11.46
N GLU A 39 -8.44 1.81 11.12
CA GLU A 39 -9.58 2.73 11.24
C GLU A 39 -10.69 2.46 10.20
N GLY A 40 -10.45 1.56 9.24
CA GLY A 40 -11.41 1.18 8.20
C GLY A 40 -11.44 2.10 6.99
N GLY A 41 -10.45 2.98 6.84
CA GLY A 41 -10.26 3.77 5.62
C GLY A 41 -9.80 2.91 4.44
N ASP A 42 -10.03 3.37 3.21
CA ASP A 42 -9.41 2.80 2.01
C ASP A 42 -8.08 3.52 1.72
N PRO A 43 -6.93 2.93 2.03
CA PRO A 43 -5.65 3.58 1.87
C PRO A 43 -5.28 3.78 0.40
N ARG A 44 -5.94 3.05 -0.51
CA ARG A 44 -5.72 3.20 -1.96
C ARG A 44 -6.18 4.56 -2.45
N GLU A 45 -7.14 5.18 -1.75
CA GLU A 45 -7.64 6.51 -2.10
C GLU A 45 -6.77 7.63 -1.54
N ILE A 46 -6.15 7.42 -0.36
CA ILE A 46 -5.39 8.47 0.35
C ILE A 46 -3.90 8.42 0.02
N MET A 47 -3.32 7.22 -0.10
CA MET A 47 -1.88 7.01 -0.28
C MET A 47 -1.60 6.03 -1.45
N PRO A 48 -2.03 6.35 -2.68
CA PRO A 48 -1.88 5.46 -3.84
C PRO A 48 -0.43 5.11 -4.15
N ALA A 49 0.52 6.02 -3.92
CA ALA A 49 1.95 5.77 -4.15
C ALA A 49 2.53 4.70 -3.20
N VAL A 50 2.09 4.67 -1.93
CA VAL A 50 2.47 3.62 -0.97
C VAL A 50 1.91 2.28 -1.42
N ARG A 51 0.64 2.25 -1.83
CA ARG A 51 0.01 1.04 -2.36
C ARG A 51 0.75 0.49 -3.57
N GLN A 52 1.07 1.35 -4.54
CA GLN A 52 1.82 0.97 -5.73
C GLN A 52 3.18 0.38 -5.36
N HIS A 53 3.92 1.01 -4.45
CA HIS A 53 5.22 0.51 -4.02
C HIS A 53 5.10 -0.87 -3.34
N LEU A 54 4.09 -1.07 -2.49
CA LEU A 54 3.82 -2.36 -1.85
C LEU A 54 3.45 -3.46 -2.84
N ASP A 55 2.82 -3.12 -3.96
CA ASP A 55 2.49 -4.07 -5.04
C ASP A 55 3.73 -4.46 -5.87
N GLN A 56 4.79 -3.66 -5.84
CA GLN A 56 6.02 -3.85 -6.65
C GLN A 56 7.22 -4.35 -5.83
N CYS A 57 7.30 -4.02 -4.54
CA CYS A 57 8.48 -4.25 -3.70
C CYS A 57 8.19 -5.25 -2.57
N THR A 58 8.69 -6.48 -2.72
CA THR A 58 8.49 -7.57 -1.75
C THR A 58 9.05 -7.29 -0.36
N CYS A 59 10.12 -6.48 -0.25
CA CYS A 59 10.70 -6.10 1.05
C CYS A 59 9.67 -5.30 1.86
N CYS A 60 9.19 -4.20 1.28
CA CYS A 60 8.22 -3.32 1.92
C CYS A 60 6.90 -4.05 2.19
N THR A 61 6.48 -4.99 1.32
CA THR A 61 5.30 -5.84 1.58
C THR A 61 5.46 -6.66 2.85
N HIS A 62 6.58 -7.37 3.01
CA HIS A 62 6.82 -8.20 4.20
C HIS A 62 6.87 -7.37 5.49
N GLU A 63 7.49 -6.19 5.43
CA GLU A 63 7.58 -5.31 6.60
C GLU A 63 6.22 -4.73 6.96
N PHE A 64 5.42 -4.36 5.96
CA PHE A 64 4.04 -3.96 6.16
C PHE A 64 3.18 -5.08 6.76
N GLU A 65 3.30 -6.32 6.26
CA GLU A 65 2.58 -7.47 6.83
C GLU A 65 2.95 -7.71 8.30
N ALA A 66 4.25 -7.65 8.63
CA ALA A 66 4.73 -7.77 10.00
C ALA A 66 4.17 -6.66 10.90
N LEU A 67 4.17 -5.41 10.41
CA LEU A 67 3.59 -4.27 11.11
C LEU A 67 2.09 -4.49 11.36
N MET A 68 1.33 -4.92 10.35
CA MET A 68 -0.12 -5.14 10.48
C MET A 68 -0.48 -6.20 11.51
N VAL A 69 0.33 -7.26 11.65
CA VAL A 69 0.15 -8.25 12.73
C VAL A 69 0.23 -7.56 14.09
N MET A 70 1.26 -6.75 14.32
CA MET A 70 1.45 -6.05 15.59
C MET A 70 0.35 -5.01 15.86
N VAL A 71 0.00 -4.20 14.86
CA VAL A 71 -1.01 -3.14 14.99
C VAL A 71 -2.40 -3.74 15.25
N GLN A 72 -2.77 -4.83 14.58
CA GLN A 72 -4.06 -5.49 14.80
C GLN A 72 -4.15 -6.10 16.21
N GLU A 73 -3.08 -6.72 16.70
CA GLU A 73 -3.03 -7.23 18.09
C GLU A 73 -3.08 -6.08 19.11
N ALA A 74 -2.41 -4.96 18.84
CA ALA A 74 -2.48 -3.76 19.66
C ALA A 74 -3.89 -3.15 19.67
N ALA A 75 -4.57 -3.09 18.52
CA ALA A 75 -5.92 -2.55 18.40
C ALA A 75 -6.95 -3.40 19.16
N LYS A 76 -6.85 -4.74 19.08
CA LYS A 76 -7.68 -5.67 19.89
C LYS A 76 -7.46 -5.49 21.39
N SER A 77 -6.20 -5.31 21.79
CA SER A 77 -5.84 -5.12 23.20
C SER A 77 -6.37 -3.80 23.77
N GLN A 78 -6.38 -2.73 22.95
CA GLN A 78 -6.98 -1.45 23.31
C GLN A 78 -8.51 -1.51 23.41
N ALA A 79 -9.17 -2.29 22.56
CA ALA A 79 -10.62 -2.48 22.62
C ALA A 79 -11.08 -3.23 23.89
N SER A 80 -10.25 -4.14 24.43
CA SER A 80 -10.56 -4.90 25.65
C SER A 80 -10.33 -4.14 26.97
N ALA A 81 -9.66 -2.98 26.94
CA ALA A 81 -9.32 -2.19 28.14
C ALA A 81 -10.35 -1.09 28.47
N VAL A 82 -11.44 -1.00 27.70
CA VAL A 82 -12.50 0.02 27.86
C VAL A 82 -13.81 -0.58 28.44
N GLU A 83 -13.81 -1.87 28.82
CA GLU A 83 -14.91 -2.51 29.57
C GLU A 83 -14.68 -2.54 31.09
#